data_AF-A0A285U2U4-F1
#
_entry.id   AF-A0A285U2U4-F1
#
_cell.length_a   1.000
_cell.length_b   1.000
_cell.length_c   1.000
_cell.angle_alpha   90.00
_cell.angle_beta   90.00
_cell.angle_gamma   90.00
#
_symmetry.space_group_name_H-M   'P 1'
#
loop_
_entity.id
_entity.type
_entity.pdbx_description
1 polymer ?
#
loop_
_entity_poly.entity_id
_entity_poly.type
_entity_poly.pdbx_seq_one_letter_code
_entity_poly.pdbx_strand_id
1 'polypeptide(L)'
;MAASTIKLPLVMYVIELVDQKKLDINETLTYNKRHYVGGSGVIKNEKVGTSYTIEDLIQKSIVYSDNIAFEMLKEKVGQNNYVNYMKRLGASFSTPNALKNTSANDLVLYARQLYQYSEYSDNARKLVETLQQTVYNETIPSGIPNKKVSHKVGMIPMYNISHDFGIVYDEEPYVLSIMTKGFAYEKSKSVIATIASIVDKHHQQKVKYIELTSDSPIYKLQSDHQSIGILKVNEIFRVTSNEDTMYGIQFGSSIIYVPKSHVKETTIKPTNYFIHKRPTFATLYAIDEVDVLKKPSPDEDIIATLSENIKITSIRKI
;
A
#
# COMPACT_ATOMS: atom_id res chain seq x y z
N MET A 1 3.76 -11.15 -15.25
CA MET A 1 3.56 -12.45 -14.59
C MET A 1 3.63 -12.20 -13.09
N ALA A 2 2.84 -12.88 -12.26
CA ALA A 2 2.84 -12.63 -10.82
C ALA A 2 4.12 -13.12 -10.12
N ALA A 3 4.79 -14.14 -10.65
CA ALA A 3 5.87 -14.81 -9.95
C ALA A 3 5.41 -15.24 -8.54
N SER A 4 6.28 -15.18 -7.53
CA SER A 4 5.93 -15.61 -6.16
C SER A 4 5.08 -14.61 -5.36
N THR A 5 4.70 -13.44 -5.91
CA THR A 5 3.79 -12.53 -5.18
C THR A 5 2.38 -13.13 -5.05
N ILE A 6 2.00 -14.02 -5.97
CA ILE A 6 0.71 -14.75 -5.98
C ILE A 6 0.54 -15.64 -4.74
N LYS A 7 1.61 -15.96 -4.01
CA LYS A 7 1.54 -16.76 -2.79
C LYS A 7 0.76 -16.07 -1.68
N LEU A 8 0.77 -14.73 -1.63
CA LEU A 8 0.05 -13.98 -0.61
C LEU A 8 -1.46 -14.31 -0.64
N PRO A 9 -2.21 -14.07 -1.73
CA PRO A 9 -3.65 -14.31 -1.71
C PRO A 9 -4.00 -15.80 -1.50
N LEU A 10 -3.12 -16.75 -1.83
CA LEU A 10 -3.35 -18.16 -1.46
C LEU A 10 -3.30 -18.33 0.06
N VAL A 11 -2.26 -17.81 0.71
CA VAL A 11 -2.10 -17.94 2.16
C VAL A 11 -3.20 -17.17 2.90
N MET A 12 -3.61 -15.99 2.42
CA MET A 12 -4.78 -15.28 2.94
C MET A 12 -6.05 -16.14 2.87
N TYR A 13 -6.26 -16.85 1.75
CA TYR A 13 -7.40 -17.74 1.63
C TYR A 13 -7.36 -18.91 2.61
N VAL A 14 -6.18 -19.53 2.79
CA VAL A 14 -5.99 -20.61 3.77
C VAL A 14 -6.31 -20.12 5.18
N ILE A 15 -5.82 -18.94 5.58
CA ILE A 15 -6.09 -18.35 6.90
C ILE A 15 -7.58 -18.04 7.08
N GLU A 16 -8.25 -17.50 6.06
CA GLU A 16 -9.69 -17.26 6.13
C GLU A 16 -10.48 -18.56 6.33
N LEU A 17 -10.06 -19.67 5.71
CA LEU A 17 -10.66 -20.98 5.95
C LEU A 17 -10.38 -21.50 7.36
N VAL A 18 -9.19 -21.24 7.93
CA VAL A 18 -8.85 -21.59 9.31
C VAL A 18 -9.73 -20.81 10.30
N ASP A 19 -9.86 -19.49 10.13
CA ASP A 19 -10.70 -18.65 10.99
C ASP A 19 -12.19 -19.04 10.91
N GLN A 20 -12.63 -19.49 9.73
CA GLN A 20 -13.97 -20.05 9.51
C GLN A 20 -14.14 -21.48 10.04
N LYS A 21 -13.11 -22.06 10.69
CA LYS A 21 -13.07 -23.45 11.18
C LYS A 21 -13.32 -24.50 10.08
N LYS A 22 -13.03 -24.16 8.83
CA LYS A 22 -13.12 -25.07 7.67
C LYS A 22 -11.80 -25.81 7.42
N LEU A 23 -10.71 -25.32 7.99
CA LEU A 23 -9.41 -25.98 8.04
C LEU A 23 -8.86 -25.92 9.47
N ASP A 24 -8.15 -26.97 9.87
CA ASP A 24 -7.33 -26.94 11.08
C ASP A 24 -5.91 -26.52 10.70
N ILE A 25 -5.39 -25.47 11.33
CA ILE A 25 -4.04 -24.96 11.05
C ILE A 25 -2.94 -25.97 11.40
N ASN A 26 -3.25 -26.91 12.30
CA ASN A 26 -2.36 -28.00 12.71
C ASN A 26 -2.54 -29.27 11.86
N GLU A 27 -3.47 -29.28 10.91
CA GLU A 27 -3.64 -30.40 9.98
C GLU A 27 -2.33 -30.63 9.21
N THR A 28 -1.87 -31.88 9.15
CA THR A 28 -0.63 -32.25 8.46
C THR A 28 -0.89 -32.67 7.02
N LEU A 29 -0.11 -32.13 6.09
CA LEU A 29 -0.06 -32.55 4.69
C LEU A 29 1.28 -33.23 4.37
N THR A 30 1.24 -34.32 3.62
CA THR A 30 2.44 -35.07 3.24
C THR A 30 3.00 -34.60 1.89
N TYR A 31 4.30 -34.31 1.86
CA TYR A 31 5.02 -34.00 0.63
C TYR A 31 5.16 -35.24 -0.25
N ASN A 32 4.52 -35.22 -1.42
CA ASN A 32 4.54 -36.29 -2.42
C ASN A 32 5.32 -35.87 -3.67
N LYS A 33 5.80 -36.84 -4.47
CA LYS A 33 6.53 -36.58 -5.73
C LYS A 33 5.80 -35.62 -6.67
N ARG A 34 4.46 -35.68 -6.73
CA ARG A 34 3.63 -34.80 -7.58
C ARG A 34 3.68 -33.31 -7.18
N HIS A 35 4.02 -33.00 -5.93
CA HIS A 35 4.14 -31.62 -5.45
C HIS A 35 5.49 -30.99 -5.80
N TYR A 36 6.45 -31.76 -6.32
CA TYR A 36 7.79 -31.24 -6.57
C TYR A 36 7.75 -30.12 -7.60
N VAL A 37 8.26 -28.95 -7.20
CA VAL A 37 8.49 -27.80 -8.07
C VAL A 37 9.88 -27.26 -7.75
N GLY A 38 10.68 -27.04 -8.80
CA GLY A 38 12.01 -26.45 -8.69
C GLY A 38 11.97 -24.96 -8.30
N GLY A 39 13.12 -24.29 -8.31
CA GLY A 39 13.22 -22.88 -7.92
C GLY A 39 13.38 -22.69 -6.41
N SER A 40 12.74 -21.67 -5.82
CA SER A 40 12.86 -21.32 -4.40
C SER A 40 12.13 -22.31 -3.48
N GLY A 41 12.68 -22.50 -2.29
CA GLY A 41 12.14 -23.39 -1.26
C GLY A 41 13.18 -24.28 -0.61
N VAL A 42 12.84 -24.74 0.59
CA VAL A 42 13.64 -25.63 1.43
C VAL A 42 13.11 -27.06 1.38
N ILE A 43 11.80 -27.26 1.18
CA ILE A 43 11.15 -28.59 1.14
C ILE A 43 11.68 -29.45 0.00
N LYS A 44 12.14 -28.84 -1.11
CA LYS A 44 12.70 -29.58 -2.26
C LYS A 44 13.93 -30.42 -1.91
N ASN A 45 14.60 -30.10 -0.81
CA ASN A 45 15.77 -30.82 -0.30
C ASN A 45 15.39 -31.91 0.71
N GLU A 46 14.11 -31.98 1.08
CA GLU A 46 13.59 -32.91 2.08
C GLU A 46 13.11 -34.20 1.43
N LYS A 47 13.05 -35.27 2.23
CA LYS A 47 12.59 -36.58 1.75
C LYS A 47 11.11 -36.52 1.37
N VAL A 48 10.77 -37.08 0.21
CA VAL A 48 9.37 -37.37 -0.13
C VAL A 48 8.77 -38.28 0.94
N GLY A 49 7.58 -37.93 1.43
CA GLY A 49 6.91 -38.58 2.56
C GLY A 49 7.00 -37.78 3.86
N THR A 50 7.84 -36.73 3.94
CA THR A 50 7.83 -35.81 5.09
C THR A 50 6.49 -35.07 5.18
N SER A 51 5.96 -34.96 6.40
CA SER A 51 4.70 -34.27 6.69
C SER A 51 4.95 -32.91 7.34
N TYR A 52 4.12 -31.94 6.97
CA TYR A 52 4.16 -30.56 7.48
C TYR A 52 2.76 -30.12 7.87
N THR A 53 2.62 -29.41 8.99
CA THR A 53 1.36 -28.72 9.33
C THR A 53 1.04 -27.63 8.32
N ILE A 54 -0.23 -27.26 8.17
CA ILE A 54 -0.64 -26.08 7.38
C ILE A 54 0.10 -24.82 7.84
N GLU A 55 0.27 -24.61 9.16
CA GLU A 55 1.06 -23.51 9.71
C GLU A 55 2.49 -23.44 9.13
N ASP A 56 3.23 -24.54 9.23
CA ASP A 56 4.60 -24.63 8.70
C ASP A 56 4.66 -24.40 7.19
N LEU A 57 3.68 -24.91 6.44
CA LEU A 57 3.60 -24.66 4.99
C LEU A 57 3.33 -23.19 4.67
N ILE A 58 2.49 -22.51 5.44
CA ILE A 58 2.28 -21.06 5.33
C ILE A 58 3.60 -20.33 5.58
N GLN A 59 4.28 -20.64 6.68
CA GLN A 59 5.55 -20.02 7.04
C GLN A 59 6.59 -20.20 5.93
N LYS A 60 6.78 -21.43 5.44
CA LYS A 60 7.75 -21.72 4.36
C LYS A 60 7.39 -21.06 3.04
N SER A 61 6.09 -21.02 2.69
CA SER A 61 5.59 -20.35 1.48
C SER A 61 5.89 -18.85 1.48
N ILE A 62 5.82 -18.19 2.65
CA ILE A 62 6.10 -16.76 2.79
C ILE A 62 7.59 -16.49 2.97
N VAL A 63 8.23 -17.09 3.99
CA VAL A 63 9.60 -16.76 4.43
C VAL A 63 10.65 -17.18 3.40
N TYR A 64 10.54 -18.41 2.89
CA TYR A 64 11.50 -18.98 1.93
C TYR A 64 11.00 -18.96 0.49
N SER A 65 9.82 -18.37 0.27
CA SER A 65 9.14 -18.42 -1.02
C SER A 65 9.05 -19.86 -1.54
N ASP A 66 8.75 -20.83 -0.67
CA ASP A 66 8.81 -22.25 -1.02
C ASP A 66 7.73 -22.65 -2.04
N ASN A 67 8.14 -23.20 -3.18
CA ASN A 67 7.22 -23.57 -4.27
C ASN A 67 6.45 -24.85 -3.97
N ILE A 68 7.04 -25.80 -3.23
CA ILE A 68 6.36 -27.05 -2.85
C ILE A 68 5.31 -26.75 -1.79
N ALA A 69 5.63 -25.87 -0.82
CA ALA A 69 4.64 -25.43 0.16
C ALA A 69 3.43 -24.76 -0.50
N PHE A 70 3.68 -23.90 -1.49
CA PHE A 70 2.62 -23.27 -2.29
C PHE A 70 1.75 -24.31 -3.03
N GLU A 71 2.36 -25.29 -3.69
CA GLU A 71 1.60 -26.33 -4.40
C GLU A 71 0.79 -27.21 -3.45
N MET A 72 1.35 -27.59 -2.30
CA MET A 72 0.63 -28.38 -1.28
C MET A 72 -0.59 -27.63 -0.73
N LEU A 73 -0.44 -26.36 -0.38
CA LEU A 73 -1.55 -25.52 0.09
C LEU A 73 -2.60 -25.31 -1.01
N LYS A 74 -2.17 -25.08 -2.25
CA LYS A 74 -3.06 -24.89 -3.41
C LYS A 74 -3.85 -26.15 -3.73
N GLU A 75 -3.21 -27.33 -3.67
CA GLU A 75 -3.88 -28.61 -3.81
C GLU A 75 -4.95 -28.79 -2.72
N LYS A 76 -4.59 -28.51 -1.45
CA LYS A 76 -5.49 -28.64 -0.30
C LYS A 76 -6.75 -27.78 -0.40
N VAL A 77 -6.63 -26.52 -0.80
CA VAL A 77 -7.80 -25.61 -0.87
C VAL A 77 -8.54 -25.67 -2.21
N GLY A 78 -7.93 -26.29 -3.22
CA GLY A 78 -8.44 -26.38 -4.57
C GLY A 78 -8.20 -25.11 -5.39
N GLN A 79 -7.62 -25.29 -6.58
CA GLN A 79 -7.25 -24.19 -7.47
C GLN A 79 -8.42 -23.27 -7.83
N ASN A 80 -9.58 -23.84 -8.18
CA ASN A 80 -10.76 -23.04 -8.58
C ASN A 80 -11.28 -22.18 -7.42
N ASN A 81 -11.24 -22.70 -6.19
CA ASN A 81 -11.64 -21.96 -5.01
C ASN A 81 -10.70 -20.79 -4.74
N TYR A 82 -9.39 -21.02 -4.90
CA TYR A 82 -8.39 -19.96 -4.80
C TYR A 82 -8.55 -18.89 -5.89
N VAL A 83 -8.85 -19.27 -7.13
CA VAL A 83 -9.14 -18.31 -8.20
C VAL A 83 -10.40 -17.49 -7.89
N ASN A 84 -11.45 -18.15 -7.42
CA ASN A 84 -12.69 -17.48 -6.98
C ASN A 84 -12.47 -16.57 -5.78
N TYR A 85 -11.55 -16.92 -4.89
CA TYR A 85 -11.11 -16.08 -3.78
C TYR A 85 -10.53 -14.76 -4.27
N MET A 86 -9.55 -14.80 -5.18
CA MET A 86 -8.96 -13.59 -5.76
C MET A 86 -10.02 -12.74 -6.48
N LYS A 87 -10.95 -13.38 -7.20
CA LYS A 87 -12.09 -12.69 -7.83
C LYS A 87 -12.98 -11.99 -6.81
N ARG A 88 -13.29 -12.63 -5.68
CA ARG A 88 -14.10 -12.06 -4.60
C ARG A 88 -13.44 -10.84 -3.96
N LEU A 89 -12.12 -10.83 -3.86
CA LEU A 89 -11.38 -9.65 -3.38
C LEU A 89 -11.46 -8.46 -4.35
N GLY A 90 -11.83 -8.70 -5.62
CA GLY A 90 -11.92 -7.68 -6.66
C GLY A 90 -10.69 -7.60 -7.57
N ALA A 91 -9.86 -8.66 -7.61
CA ALA A 91 -8.66 -8.67 -8.45
C ALA A 91 -9.00 -8.66 -9.94
N SER A 92 -8.31 -7.81 -10.69
CA SER A 92 -8.54 -7.63 -12.13
C SER A 92 -8.07 -8.82 -12.94
N PHE A 93 -6.96 -9.45 -12.52
CA PHE A 93 -6.40 -10.62 -13.19
C PHE A 93 -6.88 -11.94 -12.59
N SER A 94 -8.15 -12.06 -12.18
CA SER A 94 -8.67 -13.32 -11.62
C SER A 94 -9.08 -14.35 -12.67
N THR A 95 -9.27 -13.99 -13.95
CA THR A 95 -9.63 -14.91 -15.06
C THR A 95 -9.43 -14.22 -16.41
N PRO A 96 -8.97 -14.90 -17.49
CA PRO A 96 -8.20 -16.14 -17.54
C PRO A 96 -6.72 -15.91 -17.14
N ASN A 97 -5.98 -16.96 -16.77
CA ASN A 97 -4.57 -16.90 -16.32
C ASN A 97 -4.31 -16.34 -14.91
N ALA A 98 -5.25 -16.53 -13.99
CA ALA A 98 -5.22 -16.01 -12.61
C ALA A 98 -3.94 -16.32 -11.82
N LEU A 99 -3.36 -17.49 -12.06
CA LEU A 99 -2.15 -17.93 -11.36
C LEU A 99 -0.86 -17.43 -12.02
N LYS A 100 -0.95 -16.89 -13.24
CA LYS A 100 0.20 -16.44 -14.01
C LYS A 100 0.33 -14.93 -14.00
N ASN A 101 -0.78 -14.19 -13.95
CA ASN A 101 -0.82 -12.74 -14.12
C ASN A 101 -1.27 -12.03 -12.85
N THR A 102 -0.78 -10.81 -12.67
CA THR A 102 -1.19 -9.89 -11.61
C THR A 102 -0.88 -8.47 -12.09
N SER A 103 -1.30 -7.48 -11.30
CA SER A 103 -0.96 -6.07 -11.49
C SER A 103 -0.52 -5.46 -10.16
N ALA A 104 0.12 -4.29 -10.20
CA ALA A 104 0.47 -3.57 -8.98
C ALA A 104 -0.77 -3.26 -8.14
N ASN A 105 -1.89 -2.94 -8.80
CA ASN A 105 -3.18 -2.71 -8.14
C ASN A 105 -3.71 -3.96 -7.42
N ASP A 106 -3.60 -5.15 -8.02
CA ASP A 106 -4.03 -6.40 -7.38
C ASP A 106 -3.15 -6.72 -6.16
N LEU A 107 -1.84 -6.48 -6.24
CA LEU A 107 -0.93 -6.69 -5.11
C LEU A 107 -1.20 -5.70 -3.97
N VAL A 108 -1.44 -4.42 -4.29
CA VAL A 108 -1.87 -3.42 -3.30
C VAL A 108 -3.20 -3.82 -2.68
N LEU A 109 -4.15 -4.30 -3.47
CA LEU A 109 -5.45 -4.79 -3.00
C LEU A 109 -5.27 -5.92 -1.98
N TYR A 110 -4.48 -6.95 -2.30
CA TYR A 110 -4.26 -8.08 -1.39
C TYR A 110 -3.60 -7.64 -0.09
N ALA A 111 -2.55 -6.83 -0.17
CA ALA A 111 -1.85 -6.34 1.02
C ALA A 111 -2.75 -5.45 1.90
N ARG A 112 -3.58 -4.58 1.31
CA ARG A 112 -4.53 -3.77 2.05
C ARG A 112 -5.62 -4.62 2.72
N GLN A 113 -6.15 -5.60 2.02
CA GLN A 113 -7.13 -6.54 2.58
C GLN A 113 -6.54 -7.33 3.74
N LEU A 114 -5.28 -7.78 3.62
CA LEU A 114 -4.56 -8.44 4.70
C LEU A 114 -4.37 -7.53 5.91
N TYR A 115 -3.92 -6.29 5.69
CA TYR A 115 -3.75 -5.32 6.76
C TYR A 115 -5.06 -5.12 7.54
N GLN A 116 -6.16 -4.83 6.83
CA GLN A 116 -7.49 -4.67 7.44
C GLN A 116 -7.95 -5.93 8.18
N TYR A 117 -7.67 -7.11 7.63
CA TYR A 117 -8.00 -8.38 8.27
C TYR A 117 -7.20 -8.61 9.56
N SER A 118 -5.93 -8.18 9.60
CA SER A 118 -5.06 -8.32 10.77
C SER A 118 -5.50 -7.51 12.01
N GLU A 119 -6.37 -6.51 11.81
CA GLU A 119 -6.96 -5.73 12.90
C GLU A 119 -7.86 -6.58 13.81
N TYR A 120 -8.48 -7.65 13.27
CA TYR A 120 -9.45 -8.46 14.01
C TYR A 120 -9.23 -9.98 13.91
N SER A 121 -8.25 -10.46 13.15
CA SER A 121 -7.85 -11.87 13.11
C SER A 121 -6.41 -12.07 13.60
N ASP A 122 -6.24 -12.90 14.62
CA ASP A 122 -4.92 -13.27 15.15
C ASP A 122 -4.08 -14.03 14.11
N ASN A 123 -4.70 -14.88 13.30
CA ASN A 123 -3.99 -15.60 12.23
C ASN A 123 -3.54 -14.63 11.12
N ALA A 124 -4.38 -13.66 10.74
CA ALA A 124 -3.98 -12.62 9.80
C ALA A 124 -2.87 -11.72 10.37
N ARG A 125 -2.91 -11.42 11.68
CA ARG A 125 -1.83 -10.71 12.40
C ARG A 125 -0.51 -11.49 12.37
N LYS A 126 -0.56 -12.79 12.62
CA LYS A 126 0.62 -13.67 12.49
C LYS A 126 1.16 -13.71 11.06
N LEU A 127 0.29 -13.63 10.04
CA LEU A 127 0.73 -13.56 8.64
C LEU A 127 1.47 -12.26 8.31
N VAL A 128 0.96 -11.09 8.75
CA VAL A 128 1.70 -9.83 8.55
C VAL A 128 3.06 -9.88 9.24
N GLU A 129 3.18 -10.46 10.43
CA GLU A 129 4.46 -10.66 11.11
C GLU A 129 5.38 -11.60 10.33
N THR A 130 4.85 -12.71 9.82
CA THR A 130 5.60 -13.70 9.01
C THR A 130 6.18 -13.05 7.73
N LEU A 131 5.44 -12.13 7.10
CA LEU A 131 5.92 -11.37 5.94
C LEU A 131 7.12 -10.47 6.25
N GLN A 132 7.35 -10.10 7.52
CA GLN A 132 8.54 -9.33 7.93
C GLN A 132 9.78 -10.23 8.11
N GLN A 133 9.59 -11.54 8.20
CA GLN A 133 10.64 -12.52 8.49
C GLN A 133 11.24 -13.16 7.24
N THR A 134 10.77 -12.78 6.04
CA THR A 134 11.29 -13.28 4.78
C THR A 134 12.80 -13.09 4.66
N VAL A 135 13.47 -14.03 3.99
CA VAL A 135 14.93 -13.95 3.77
C VAL A 135 15.32 -12.98 2.64
N TYR A 136 14.34 -12.38 1.96
CA TYR A 136 14.54 -11.58 0.74
C TYR A 136 14.38 -10.07 0.98
N ASN A 137 15.27 -9.43 1.74
CA ASN A 137 15.09 -8.03 2.20
C ASN A 137 15.80 -6.96 1.34
N GLU A 138 16.37 -7.33 0.20
CA GLU A 138 17.19 -6.45 -0.65
C GLU A 138 16.37 -5.54 -1.61
N THR A 139 15.05 -5.48 -1.44
CA THR A 139 14.11 -4.72 -2.29
C THR A 139 13.49 -3.56 -1.50
N ILE A 140 12.17 -3.53 -1.28
CA ILE A 140 11.50 -2.45 -0.55
C ILE A 140 12.14 -2.18 0.83
N PRO A 141 12.44 -3.20 1.67
CA PRO A 141 13.02 -2.95 2.99
C PRO A 141 14.38 -2.23 2.92
N SER A 142 15.22 -2.56 1.94
CA SER A 142 16.52 -1.89 1.78
C SER A 142 16.41 -0.40 1.40
N GLY A 143 15.31 0.00 0.77
CA GLY A 143 15.01 1.41 0.45
C GLY A 143 14.43 2.19 1.63
N ILE A 144 13.92 1.50 2.65
CA ILE A 144 13.23 2.08 3.81
C ILE A 144 13.75 1.39 5.10
N PRO A 145 15.05 1.51 5.42
CA PRO A 145 15.68 0.70 6.47
C PRO A 145 15.21 1.02 7.90
N ASN A 146 14.56 2.17 8.09
CA ASN A 146 14.16 2.65 9.41
C ASN A 146 12.72 2.27 9.79
N LYS A 147 11.99 1.55 8.93
CA LYS A 147 10.59 1.17 9.17
C LYS A 147 10.42 -0.34 9.04
N LYS A 148 9.45 -0.89 9.76
CA LYS A 148 9.05 -2.29 9.56
C LYS A 148 8.29 -2.40 8.24
N VAL A 149 8.58 -3.45 7.47
CA VAL A 149 7.91 -3.71 6.20
C VAL A 149 7.48 -5.18 6.14
N SER A 150 6.18 -5.43 6.08
CA SER A 150 5.64 -6.76 5.76
C SER A 150 5.52 -6.88 4.25
N HIS A 151 6.35 -7.71 3.61
CA HIS A 151 6.47 -7.72 2.15
C HIS A 151 6.64 -9.11 1.55
N LYS A 152 6.40 -9.23 0.23
CA LYS A 152 6.65 -10.47 -0.50
C LYS A 152 7.18 -10.20 -1.90
N VAL A 153 8.40 -10.65 -2.13
CA VAL A 153 9.02 -10.64 -3.45
C VAL A 153 8.43 -11.69 -4.39
N GLY A 154 8.46 -11.39 -5.68
CA GLY A 154 8.24 -12.35 -6.76
C GLY A 154 9.26 -12.16 -7.87
N MET A 155 10.06 -13.18 -8.17
CA MET A 155 11.13 -13.10 -9.16
C MET A 155 11.07 -14.27 -10.14
N ILE A 156 11.33 -13.97 -11.42
CA ILE A 156 11.61 -14.96 -12.46
C ILE A 156 12.83 -14.47 -13.24
N PRO A 157 14.06 -14.73 -12.72
CA PRO A 157 15.28 -14.15 -13.28
C PRO A 157 15.48 -14.43 -14.78
N MET A 158 15.12 -15.63 -15.26
CA MET A 158 15.21 -15.99 -16.68
C MET A 158 14.37 -15.11 -17.61
N TYR A 159 13.36 -14.40 -17.09
CA TYR A 159 12.52 -13.49 -17.86
C TYR A 159 12.72 -12.02 -17.46
N ASN A 160 13.74 -11.71 -16.65
CA ASN A 160 13.99 -10.36 -16.13
C ASN A 160 12.75 -9.77 -15.45
N ILE A 161 12.01 -10.59 -14.68
CA ILE A 161 10.83 -10.19 -13.93
C ILE A 161 11.20 -10.16 -12.45
N SER A 162 10.96 -9.04 -11.77
CA SER A 162 11.16 -8.90 -10.34
C SER A 162 10.15 -7.92 -9.75
N HIS A 163 9.46 -8.34 -8.72
CA HIS A 163 8.35 -7.63 -8.13
C HIS A 163 8.51 -7.66 -6.62
N ASP A 164 7.98 -6.64 -5.96
CA ASP A 164 7.81 -6.62 -4.52
C ASP A 164 6.60 -5.75 -4.19
N PHE A 165 5.88 -6.12 -3.15
CA PHE A 165 4.87 -5.26 -2.53
C PHE A 165 5.07 -5.30 -1.03
N GLY A 166 4.77 -4.22 -0.34
CA GLY A 166 4.95 -4.13 1.10
C GLY A 166 3.88 -3.28 1.77
N ILE A 167 3.50 -3.70 2.97
CA ILE A 167 2.84 -2.87 3.98
C ILE A 167 3.96 -2.21 4.78
N VAL A 168 4.08 -0.89 4.72
CA VAL A 168 5.08 -0.12 5.46
C VAL A 168 4.40 0.45 6.70
N TYR A 169 4.95 0.11 7.87
CA TYR A 169 4.46 0.58 9.14
C TYR A 169 5.14 1.90 9.50
N ASP A 170 4.47 2.99 9.12
CA ASP A 170 4.80 4.37 9.51
C ASP A 170 3.73 4.89 10.50
N GLU A 171 3.82 6.16 10.92
CA GLU A 171 2.73 6.79 11.69
C GLU A 171 1.38 6.72 10.96
N GLU A 172 1.39 6.84 9.62
CA GLU A 172 0.26 6.44 8.76
C GLU A 172 0.73 5.27 7.91
N PRO A 173 0.33 4.03 8.24
CA PRO A 173 0.68 2.88 7.43
C PRO A 173 0.22 3.03 5.98
N TYR A 174 1.02 2.51 5.05
CA TYR A 174 0.69 2.54 3.62
C TYR A 174 1.13 1.27 2.93
N VAL A 175 0.50 0.97 1.79
CA VAL A 175 0.92 -0.11 0.89
C VAL A 175 1.56 0.47 -0.34
N LEU A 176 2.63 -0.16 -0.80
CA LEU A 176 3.18 0.07 -2.13
C LEU A 176 3.45 -1.26 -2.85
N SER A 177 3.34 -1.25 -4.17
CA SER A 177 3.72 -2.37 -5.03
C SER A 177 4.56 -1.87 -6.19
N ILE A 178 5.72 -2.48 -6.41
CA ILE A 178 6.63 -2.12 -7.49
C ILE A 178 6.91 -3.38 -8.32
N MET A 179 6.62 -3.29 -9.62
CA MET A 179 6.79 -4.39 -10.55
C MET A 179 7.78 -3.99 -11.64
N THR A 180 8.84 -4.76 -11.84
CA THR A 180 9.83 -4.55 -12.92
C THR A 180 9.76 -5.66 -13.96
N LYS A 181 10.06 -5.29 -15.21
CA LYS A 181 10.30 -6.21 -16.32
C LYS A 181 11.44 -5.66 -17.18
N GLY A 182 12.33 -6.52 -17.64
CA GLY A 182 13.40 -6.16 -18.59
C GLY A 182 14.73 -5.76 -17.95
N PHE A 183 14.78 -5.62 -16.62
CA PHE A 183 16.03 -5.39 -15.89
C PHE A 183 16.59 -6.71 -15.35
N ALA A 184 17.92 -6.86 -15.40
CA ALA A 184 18.61 -7.94 -14.70
C ALA A 184 18.24 -7.94 -13.20
N TYR A 185 18.33 -9.10 -12.56
CA TYR A 185 17.85 -9.29 -11.18
C TYR A 185 18.46 -8.29 -10.18
N GLU A 186 19.78 -8.14 -10.16
CA GLU A 186 20.48 -7.19 -9.30
C GLU A 186 20.06 -5.74 -9.55
N LYS A 187 19.88 -5.37 -10.83
CA LYS A 187 19.40 -4.04 -11.19
C LYS A 187 17.97 -3.83 -10.72
N SER A 188 17.09 -4.83 -10.87
CA SER A 188 15.71 -4.76 -10.39
C SER A 188 15.63 -4.51 -8.89
N LYS A 189 16.47 -5.18 -8.07
CA LYS A 189 16.54 -4.94 -6.63
C LYS A 189 16.80 -3.46 -6.31
N SER A 190 17.84 -2.89 -6.92
CA SER A 190 18.18 -1.47 -6.74
C SER A 190 17.09 -0.51 -7.21
N VAL A 191 16.41 -0.81 -8.31
CA VAL A 191 15.29 -0.01 -8.84
C VAL A 191 14.12 -0.01 -7.86
N ILE A 192 13.74 -1.20 -7.35
CA ILE A 192 12.65 -1.34 -6.38
C ILE A 192 12.98 -0.58 -5.10
N ALA A 193 14.18 -0.76 -4.55
CA ALA A 193 14.64 -0.06 -3.35
C ALA A 193 14.63 1.47 -3.52
N THR A 194 15.12 1.96 -4.66
CA THR A 194 15.17 3.40 -4.96
C THR A 194 13.76 4.00 -5.04
N ILE A 195 12.83 3.34 -5.74
CA ILE A 195 11.45 3.80 -5.84
C ILE A 195 10.78 3.79 -4.46
N ALA A 196 11.00 2.74 -3.66
CA ALA A 196 10.47 2.67 -2.30
C ALA A 196 10.95 3.83 -1.43
N SER A 197 12.24 4.18 -1.50
CA SER A 197 12.82 5.33 -0.78
C SER A 197 12.22 6.66 -1.22
N ILE A 198 12.00 6.86 -2.53
CA ILE A 198 11.32 8.07 -3.05
C ILE A 198 9.89 8.16 -2.51
N VAL A 199 9.13 7.06 -2.60
CA VAL A 199 7.76 7.01 -2.07
C VAL A 199 7.74 7.33 -0.59
N ASP A 200 8.61 6.71 0.22
CA ASP A 200 8.69 6.93 1.66
C ASP A 200 8.98 8.39 2.01
N LYS A 201 9.97 9.00 1.33
CA LYS A 201 10.33 10.40 1.50
C LYS A 201 9.15 11.35 1.25
N HIS A 202 8.30 11.04 0.27
CA HIS A 202 7.12 11.85 -0.06
C HIS A 202 5.87 11.48 0.74
N HIS A 203 5.79 10.26 1.28
CA HIS A 203 4.70 9.78 2.14
C HIS A 203 4.62 10.53 3.47
N GLN A 204 5.69 11.22 3.87
CA GLN A 204 5.74 12.02 5.10
C GLN A 204 4.92 13.33 5.09
N GLN A 205 4.37 13.77 3.95
CA GLN A 205 3.52 14.95 3.93
C GLN A 205 2.06 14.59 4.28
N LYS A 206 1.78 14.33 5.56
CA LYS A 206 0.43 14.46 6.09
C LYS A 206 0.02 15.92 6.02
N VAL A 207 -0.89 16.21 5.09
CA VAL A 207 -1.62 17.47 5.08
C VAL A 207 -2.43 17.54 6.38
N LYS A 208 -1.95 18.32 7.36
CA LYS A 208 -2.74 18.66 8.54
C LYS A 208 -3.83 19.63 8.13
N TYR A 209 -5.04 19.41 8.61
CA TYR A 209 -6.10 20.39 8.55
C TYR A 209 -6.31 20.95 9.96
N ILE A 210 -6.89 22.14 10.02
CA ILE A 210 -7.37 22.74 11.26
C ILE A 210 -8.84 23.09 11.08
N GLU A 211 -9.65 22.79 12.08
CA GLU A 211 -11.05 23.20 12.15
C GLU A 211 -11.15 24.33 13.18
N LEU A 212 -11.74 25.46 12.79
CA LEU A 212 -11.97 26.57 13.70
C LEU A 212 -12.99 26.18 14.79
N THR A 213 -12.59 26.34 16.05
CA THR A 213 -13.46 26.11 17.22
C THR A 213 -14.16 27.39 17.68
N SER A 214 -13.77 28.54 17.14
CA SER A 214 -14.42 29.84 17.29
C SER A 214 -14.10 30.74 16.09
N ASP A 215 -14.84 31.84 15.93
CA ASP A 215 -14.44 32.90 14.99
C ASP A 215 -13.02 33.37 15.34
N SER A 216 -12.16 33.52 14.33
CA SER A 216 -10.74 33.79 14.56
C SER A 216 -10.24 34.96 13.72
N PRO A 217 -9.47 35.90 14.30
CA PRO A 217 -8.72 36.86 13.50
C PRO A 217 -7.67 36.15 12.65
N ILE A 218 -7.33 36.78 11.52
CA ILE A 218 -6.25 36.35 10.64
C ILE A 218 -5.25 37.47 10.39
N TYR A 219 -4.00 37.08 10.12
CA TYR A 219 -2.85 37.97 10.03
C TYR A 219 -2.03 37.69 8.76
N LYS A 220 -1.37 38.71 8.24
CA LYS A 220 -0.51 38.58 7.05
C LYS A 220 0.86 38.02 7.43
N LEU A 221 1.39 38.44 8.57
CA LEU A 221 2.61 37.95 9.18
C LEU A 221 2.34 37.50 10.62
N GLN A 222 3.19 36.61 11.14
CA GLN A 222 3.08 36.10 12.51
C GLN A 222 3.23 37.19 13.58
N SER A 223 4.00 38.24 13.28
CA SER A 223 4.29 39.35 14.17
C SER A 223 3.26 40.49 14.13
N ASP A 224 2.24 40.40 13.28
CA ASP A 224 1.28 41.48 13.10
C ASP A 224 0.36 41.59 14.33
N HIS A 225 0.15 42.82 14.80
CA HIS A 225 -0.81 43.11 15.87
C HIS A 225 -2.20 43.51 15.37
N GLN A 226 -2.33 43.81 14.07
CA GLN A 226 -3.59 44.20 13.43
C GLN A 226 -4.10 43.07 12.54
N SER A 227 -5.31 42.58 12.82
CA SER A 227 -5.96 41.56 11.99
C SER A 227 -6.39 42.13 10.64
N ILE A 228 -6.25 41.34 9.58
CA ILE A 228 -6.69 41.69 8.22
C ILE A 228 -8.08 41.14 7.88
N GLY A 229 -8.69 40.40 8.80
CA GLY A 229 -10.00 39.78 8.62
C GLY A 229 -10.34 38.79 9.73
N ILE A 230 -11.47 38.11 9.57
CA ILE A 230 -11.98 37.09 10.49
C ILE A 230 -12.42 35.86 9.69
N LEU A 231 -12.01 34.67 10.13
CA LEU A 231 -12.54 33.38 9.69
C LEU A 231 -13.63 32.89 10.63
N LYS A 232 -14.55 32.07 10.13
CA LYS A 232 -15.74 31.64 10.89
C LYS A 232 -15.57 30.27 11.52
N VAL A 233 -16.17 30.08 12.69
CA VAL A 233 -16.20 28.79 13.39
C VAL A 233 -16.70 27.65 12.48
N ASN A 234 -16.13 26.46 12.67
CA ASN A 234 -16.37 25.22 11.91
C ASN A 234 -15.82 25.21 10.47
N GLU A 235 -15.16 26.28 10.01
CA GLU A 235 -14.41 26.23 8.75
C GLU A 235 -13.14 25.39 8.91
N ILE A 236 -12.81 24.60 7.88
CA ILE A 236 -11.66 23.70 7.87
C ILE A 236 -10.63 24.18 6.85
N PHE A 237 -9.39 24.40 7.30
CA PHE A 237 -8.30 24.89 6.48
C PHE A 237 -7.14 23.92 6.42
N ARG A 238 -6.48 23.87 5.26
CA ARG A 238 -5.23 23.15 5.09
C ARG A 238 -4.11 23.94 5.75
N VAL A 239 -3.37 23.30 6.66
CA VAL A 239 -2.15 23.83 7.26
C VAL A 239 -1.02 23.81 6.23
N THR A 240 -0.36 24.94 6.05
CA THR A 240 0.83 25.12 5.22
C THR A 240 2.09 25.32 6.06
N SER A 241 1.97 25.86 7.28
CA SER A 241 3.07 25.91 8.26
C SER A 241 2.55 25.82 9.70
N ASN A 242 3.41 25.41 10.63
CA ASN A 242 3.07 25.19 12.02
C ASN A 242 4.09 25.92 12.91
N GLU A 243 3.68 27.04 13.49
CA GLU A 243 4.51 27.97 14.27
C GLU A 243 4.14 27.88 15.75
N ASP A 244 4.91 28.48 16.66
CA ASP A 244 4.70 28.32 18.11
C ASP A 244 3.25 28.60 18.56
N THR A 245 2.68 29.75 18.16
CA THR A 245 1.33 30.18 18.57
C THR A 245 0.33 30.24 17.41
N MET A 246 0.77 30.02 16.17
CA MET A 246 -0.03 30.22 14.96
C MET A 246 0.08 29.03 14.00
N TYR A 247 -0.94 28.82 13.18
CA TYR A 247 -0.84 28.01 11.96
C TYR A 247 -0.82 28.93 10.74
N GLY A 248 0.07 28.63 9.78
CA GLY A 248 -0.04 29.13 8.43
C GLY A 248 -1.10 28.33 7.66
N ILE A 249 -1.99 29.01 6.97
CA ILE A 249 -3.00 28.41 6.08
C ILE A 249 -2.97 29.07 4.71
N GLN A 250 -3.31 28.30 3.68
CA GLN A 250 -3.47 28.83 2.33
C GLN A 250 -4.80 29.60 2.21
N PHE A 251 -4.74 30.87 1.79
CA PHE A 251 -5.93 31.67 1.48
C PHE A 251 -5.72 32.43 0.17
N GLY A 252 -6.40 31.99 -0.89
CA GLY A 252 -6.12 32.45 -2.25
C GLY A 252 -4.68 32.10 -2.68
N SER A 253 -3.94 33.08 -3.19
CA SER A 253 -2.52 32.93 -3.57
C SER A 253 -1.52 33.23 -2.44
N SER A 254 -2.01 33.59 -1.25
CA SER A 254 -1.17 33.98 -0.12
C SER A 254 -1.28 33.00 1.04
N ILE A 255 -0.27 33.01 1.90
CA ILE A 255 -0.33 32.37 3.22
C ILE A 255 -0.79 33.42 4.22
N ILE A 256 -1.75 33.07 5.06
CA ILE A 256 -2.20 33.86 6.20
C ILE A 256 -2.04 33.04 7.48
N TYR A 257 -1.97 33.73 8.62
CA TYR A 257 -1.75 33.10 9.91
C TYR A 257 -2.99 33.18 10.78
N VAL A 258 -3.32 32.07 11.44
CA VAL A 258 -4.44 31.95 12.37
C VAL A 258 -3.94 31.45 13.74
N PRO A 259 -4.39 32.03 14.87
CA PRO A 259 -3.96 31.58 16.18
C PRO A 259 -4.40 30.16 16.52
N LYS A 260 -3.50 29.40 17.12
CA LYS A 260 -3.75 28.02 17.57
C LYS A 260 -4.87 27.93 18.61
N SER A 261 -5.06 28.97 19.41
CA SER A 261 -6.11 29.02 20.44
C SER A 261 -7.53 28.98 19.87
N HIS A 262 -7.71 29.24 18.58
CA HIS A 262 -9.03 29.28 17.93
C HIS A 262 -9.32 28.03 17.08
N VAL A 263 -8.45 27.02 17.08
CA VAL A 263 -8.58 25.87 16.18
C VAL A 263 -8.27 24.54 16.86
N LYS A 264 -8.78 23.45 16.31
CA LYS A 264 -8.38 22.07 16.64
C LYS A 264 -7.74 21.43 15.40
N GLU A 265 -6.66 20.66 15.60
CA GLU A 265 -6.07 19.88 14.51
C GLU A 265 -7.03 18.76 14.08
N THR A 266 -7.10 18.49 12.78
CA THR A 266 -7.90 17.41 12.22
C THR A 266 -7.25 16.83 10.97
N THR A 267 -7.56 15.58 10.65
CA THR A 267 -7.17 14.90 9.41
C THR A 267 -8.33 14.85 8.40
N ILE A 268 -9.48 15.42 8.76
CA ILE A 268 -10.67 15.49 7.91
C ILE A 268 -10.38 16.42 6.73
N LYS A 269 -10.30 15.84 5.53
CA LYS A 269 -10.31 16.59 4.27
C LYS A 269 -11.67 17.30 4.16
N PRO A 270 -11.71 18.62 3.87
CA PRO A 270 -12.98 19.32 3.74
C PRO A 270 -13.83 18.66 2.64
N THR A 271 -15.00 18.16 3.02
CA THR A 271 -16.03 17.70 2.09
C THR A 271 -16.73 18.92 1.50
N ASN A 272 -16.21 19.37 0.36
CA ASN A 272 -16.75 20.40 -0.54
C ASN A 272 -16.75 21.84 -0.01
N TYR A 273 -16.14 22.75 -0.78
CA TYR A 273 -16.47 24.17 -0.74
C TYR A 273 -16.67 24.70 -2.16
N PHE A 274 -17.94 24.88 -2.54
CA PHE A 274 -18.30 26.04 -3.34
C PHE A 274 -18.57 27.18 -2.36
N ILE A 275 -17.64 28.12 -2.20
CA ILE A 275 -17.93 29.41 -1.57
C ILE A 275 -18.64 30.26 -2.62
N HIS A 276 -19.96 30.07 -2.76
CA HIS A 276 -20.80 31.05 -3.45
C HIS A 276 -21.26 32.12 -2.45
N LYS A 277 -20.39 33.10 -2.17
CA LYS A 277 -20.80 34.47 -1.84
C LYS A 277 -19.61 35.43 -1.94
N ARG A 278 -19.77 36.42 -2.83
CA ARG A 278 -18.80 37.46 -3.19
C ARG A 278 -18.51 38.41 -2.00
N PRO A 279 -17.25 38.81 -1.77
CA PRO A 279 -16.93 40.14 -1.29
C PRO A 279 -16.80 41.10 -2.48
N THR A 280 -17.38 42.29 -2.35
CA THR A 280 -17.18 43.43 -3.25
C THR A 280 -15.73 43.92 -3.18
N PHE A 281 -15.20 44.33 -4.33
CA PHE A 281 -13.87 44.94 -4.60
C PHE A 281 -12.68 44.00 -4.85
N ALA A 282 -12.60 43.48 -6.09
CA ALA A 282 -11.45 43.57 -7.01
C ALA A 282 -11.49 42.46 -8.07
N THR A 283 -11.29 42.81 -9.34
CA THR A 283 -11.27 41.87 -10.47
C THR A 283 -9.84 41.42 -10.75
N LEU A 284 -9.61 40.10 -10.80
CA LEU A 284 -8.48 39.50 -11.51
C LEU A 284 -8.96 38.21 -12.20
N TYR A 285 -8.75 38.12 -13.52
CA TYR A 285 -9.03 36.93 -14.33
C TYR A 285 -7.74 36.12 -14.49
N ALA A 286 -7.81 34.80 -14.27
CA ALA A 286 -7.07 33.79 -15.01
C ALA A 286 -7.66 32.38 -14.72
N ILE A 287 -8.35 31.89 -15.74
CA ILE A 287 -8.61 30.50 -16.18
C ILE A 287 -7.60 29.46 -15.69
N ASP A 288 -8.08 28.40 -15.03
CA ASP A 288 -8.32 27.13 -15.71
C ASP A 288 -9.33 26.27 -14.94
N GLU A 289 -10.26 25.71 -15.71
CA GLU A 289 -11.19 24.65 -15.34
C GLU A 289 -10.40 23.41 -14.89
N VAL A 290 -10.93 22.60 -13.96
CA VAL A 290 -11.44 21.25 -14.29
C VAL A 290 -12.28 20.74 -13.11
N ASP A 291 -13.58 20.56 -13.35
CA ASP A 291 -14.42 19.63 -12.61
C ASP A 291 -14.44 18.26 -13.34
N VAL A 292 -13.96 17.23 -12.65
CA VAL A 292 -14.65 15.96 -12.32
C VAL A 292 -14.93 14.88 -13.41
N LEU A 293 -14.30 13.69 -13.16
CA LEU A 293 -14.76 12.27 -13.31
C LEU A 293 -14.97 11.60 -14.70
N LYS A 294 -14.10 10.63 -15.04
CA LYS A 294 -14.46 9.34 -15.71
C LYS A 294 -13.32 8.28 -15.68
N LYS A 295 -13.69 6.99 -15.88
CA LYS A 295 -12.92 5.72 -15.83
C LYS A 295 -11.44 5.78 -16.29
N PRO A 296 -10.54 4.92 -15.77
CA PRO A 296 -9.18 4.80 -16.30
C PRO A 296 -9.19 4.46 -17.79
N SER A 297 -8.68 5.39 -18.59
CA SER A 297 -8.16 5.14 -19.94
C SER A 297 -6.78 4.48 -19.82
N PRO A 298 -6.28 3.74 -20.82
CA PRO A 298 -4.89 3.23 -20.88
C PRO A 298 -3.74 4.23 -20.66
N ASP A 299 -4.05 5.51 -20.42
CA ASP A 299 -3.13 6.64 -20.22
C ASP A 299 -3.25 7.28 -18.82
N GLU A 300 -3.14 6.50 -17.74
CA GLU A 300 -3.04 7.08 -16.38
C GLU A 300 -1.69 7.80 -16.15
N ASP A 301 -1.73 8.93 -15.44
CA ASP A 301 -0.58 9.81 -15.18
C ASP A 301 0.56 9.13 -14.43
N ILE A 302 1.75 9.20 -15.03
CA ILE A 302 3.01 8.73 -14.47
C ILE A 302 3.47 9.74 -13.42
N ILE A 303 3.34 9.41 -12.14
CA ILE A 303 3.75 10.25 -11.00
C ILE A 303 5.27 10.50 -10.91
N ALA A 304 6.09 9.69 -11.59
CA ALA A 304 7.47 10.01 -11.98
C ALA A 304 7.99 8.99 -13.02
N THR A 305 8.69 9.48 -14.04
CA THR A 305 9.41 8.66 -15.03
C THR A 305 10.89 8.66 -14.68
N LEU A 306 11.39 7.58 -14.09
CA LEU A 306 12.81 7.46 -13.72
C LEU A 306 13.69 7.06 -14.93
N SER A 307 13.06 6.53 -15.99
CA SER A 307 13.61 6.25 -17.34
C SER A 307 12.48 5.74 -18.25
N GLU A 308 12.71 5.58 -19.56
CA GLU A 308 11.72 5.13 -20.57
C GLU A 308 10.95 3.83 -20.20
N ASN A 309 11.46 3.04 -19.24
CA ASN A 309 10.90 1.72 -18.88
C ASN A 309 10.35 1.62 -17.45
N ILE A 310 10.27 2.71 -16.68
CA ILE A 310 9.81 2.67 -15.29
C ILE A 310 8.63 3.63 -15.11
N LYS A 311 7.43 3.05 -14.90
CA LYS A 311 6.21 3.76 -14.56
C LYS A 311 5.83 3.43 -13.11
N ILE A 312 5.66 4.45 -12.27
CA ILE A 312 5.13 4.30 -10.91
C ILE A 312 3.61 4.42 -10.98
N THR A 313 2.88 3.36 -10.61
CA THR A 313 1.41 3.37 -10.62
C THR A 313 0.84 3.18 -9.21
N SER A 314 0.27 4.27 -8.71
CA SER A 314 -0.52 4.42 -7.48
C SER A 314 0.18 4.21 -6.11
N ILE A 315 0.02 5.22 -5.25
CA ILE A 315 0.10 5.10 -3.79
C ILE A 315 -1.35 5.19 -3.31
N ARG A 316 -1.90 4.13 -2.70
CA ARG A 316 -3.23 4.20 -2.07
C ARG A 316 -3.05 4.13 -0.56
N LYS A 317 -3.53 5.17 0.13
CA LYS A 317 -3.64 5.17 1.59
C LYS A 317 -4.60 4.04 2.01
N ILE A 318 -4.24 3.32 3.07
CA ILE A 318 -5.07 2.27 3.67
C ILE A 318 -6.14 2.95 4.54
#